data_AF-D9QT19-F1
#
_entry.id   AF-D9QT19-F1
#
_cell.length_a   1.000
_cell.length_b   1.000
_cell.length_c   1.000
_cell.angle_alpha   90.00
_cell.angle_beta   90.00
_cell.angle_gamma   90.00
#
_symmetry.space_group_name_H-M   'P 1'
#
loop_
_entity.id
_entity.type
_entity.pdbx_description
1 polymer ?
#
loop_
_entity_poly.entity_id
_entity_poly.type
_entity_poly.pdbx_seq_one_letter_code
_entity_poly.pdbx_strand_id
1 'polypeptide(L)' 'MSKLFISLDQKEQTMLERICLDKDPQEALEFIVEYIIPKVDKKKKGGMKHPDLD' A
#
# COMPACT_ATOMS: atom_id res chain seq x y z
N MET A 1 -0.87 16.04 9.90
CA MET A 1 -0.46 15.25 8.71
C MET A 1 -1.28 13.97 8.69
N SER A 2 -2.04 13.72 7.62
CA SER A 2 -2.77 12.46 7.45
C SER A 2 -1.78 11.35 7.12
N LYS A 3 -1.62 10.36 8.00
CA LYS A 3 -0.89 9.13 7.71
C LYS A 3 -1.90 8.06 7.34
N LEU A 4 -1.66 7.36 6.24
CA LEU A 4 -2.53 6.29 5.78
C LEU A 4 -1.77 4.97 5.88
N PHE A 5 -2.30 4.06 6.69
CA PHE A 5 -1.74 2.72 6.86
C PHE A 5 -2.36 1.79 5.82
N ILE A 6 -1.54 1.03 5.09
CA ILE A 6 -1.97 0.04 4.10
C ILE A 6 -1.37 -1.30 4.50
N SER A 7 -2.22 -2.33 4.55
CA SER A 7 -1.76 -3.69 4.78
C SER A 7 -1.41 -4.32 3.44
N LEU A 8 -0.17 -4.80 3.35
CA LEU A 8 0.34 -5.56 2.22
C LEU A 8 0.47 -7.02 2.62
N ASP A 9 -0.01 -7.91 1.77
CA ASP A 9 0.18 -9.35 1.91
C ASP A 9 1.63 -9.72 1.58
N GLN A 10 2.08 -10.93 1.94
CA GLN A 10 3.49 -11.34 1.80
C GLN A 10 4.03 -11.15 0.37
N LYS A 11 3.23 -11.52 -0.64
CA LYS A 11 3.59 -11.35 -2.06
C LYS A 11 3.81 -9.87 -2.42
N GLU A 12 2.95 -8.99 -1.94
CA GLU A 12 3.02 -7.56 -2.22
C GLU A 12 4.22 -6.91 -1.50
N GLN A 13 4.53 -7.38 -0.28
CA GLN A 13 5.74 -6.95 0.44
C GLN A 13 7.01 -7.34 -0.31
N THR A 14 7.12 -8.59 -0.76
CA THR A 14 8.28 -9.04 -1.55
C THR A 14 8.44 -8.25 -2.86
N MET A 15 7.33 -7.91 -3.52
CA MET A 15 7.34 -7.03 -4.70
C MET A 15 7.89 -5.65 -4.37
N LEU A 16 7.42 -5.04 -3.28
CA LEU A 16 7.88 -3.74 -2.84
C LEU A 16 9.37 -3.75 -2.47
N GLU A 17 9.83 -4.78 -1.76
CA GLU A 17 11.24 -4.96 -1.42
C GLU A 17 12.11 -5.04 -2.68
N ARG A 18 11.66 -5.80 -3.69
CA ARG A 18 12.35 -5.91 -4.97
C ARG A 18 12.44 -4.55 -5.68
N ILE A 19 11.33 -3.82 -5.78
CA ILE A 19 11.29 -2.48 -6.40
C ILE A 19 12.27 -1.53 -5.69
N CYS A 20 12.37 -1.61 -4.36
CA CYS A 20 13.32 -0.79 -3.60
C CYS A 20 14.79 -1.11 -3.92
N LEU A 21 15.10 -2.36 -4.29
CA LEU A 21 16.43 -2.80 -4.69
C LEU A 21 16.74 -2.42 -6.14
N ASP A 22 15.84 -2.77 -7.06
CA ASP A 22 15.99 -2.54 -8.50
C ASP A 22 15.92 -1.03 -8.83
N LYS A 23 15.21 -0.23 -8.00
CA LYS A 23 14.99 1.22 -8.15
C LYS A 23 14.42 1.62 -9.51
N ASP A 24 13.68 0.70 -10.14
CA ASP A 24 13.03 0.98 -11.40
C ASP A 24 11.78 1.85 -11.18
N PRO A 25 11.73 3.06 -11.75
CA PRO A 25 10.64 3.99 -11.52
C PRO A 25 9.34 3.54 -12.18
N GLN A 26 9.40 2.72 -13.23
CA GLN A 26 8.22 2.22 -13.93
C GLN A 26 7.55 1.12 -13.11
N GLU A 27 8.32 0.16 -12.61
CA GLU A 27 7.84 -0.91 -11.72
C GLU A 27 7.24 -0.33 -10.43
N ALA A 28 7.87 0.71 -9.88
CA ALA A 28 7.34 1.44 -8.72
C ALA A 28 5.99 2.10 -9.01
N LEU A 29 5.83 2.71 -10.19
CA LEU A 29 4.58 3.35 -10.59
C LEU A 29 3.47 2.31 -10.81
N GLU A 30 3.78 1.21 -11.50
CA GLU A 30 2.85 0.10 -11.72
C GLU A 30 2.38 -0.48 -10.39
N PHE A 31 3.29 -0.69 -9.44
CA PHE A 31 2.94 -1.16 -8.10
C PHE A 31 1.97 -0.22 -7.37
N ILE A 32 2.18 1.09 -7.46
CA ILE A 32 1.28 2.07 -6.84
C ILE A 32 -0.10 2.01 -7.49
N VAL A 33 -0.17 1.98 -8.83
CA VAL A 33 -1.43 2.01 -9.56
C VAL A 33 -2.24 0.74 -9.33
N GLU A 34 -1.61 -0.43 -9.38
CA GLU A 34 -2.29 -1.72 -9.32
C GLU A 34 -2.60 -2.18 -7.89
N TYR A 35 -1.74 -1.87 -6.91
CA TYR A 35 -1.87 -2.43 -5.56
C TYR A 35 -2.24 -1.38 -4.52
N ILE A 36 -1.65 -0.18 -4.59
CA ILE A 36 -1.84 0.86 -3.56
C ILE A 36 -3.16 1.61 -3.75
N ILE A 37 -3.41 2.17 -4.94
CA ILE A 37 -4.62 2.96 -5.21
C ILE A 37 -5.91 2.19 -4.88
N PRO A 38 -6.10 0.92 -5.30
CA PRO A 38 -7.33 0.18 -5.01
C PRO A 38 -7.53 -0.07 -3.52
N LYS A 39 -6.45 -0.27 -2.75
CA LYS A 39 -6.52 -0.45 -1.30
C LYS A 39 -6.85 0.86 -0.58
N VAL A 40 -6.38 2.00 -1.09
CA VAL A 40 -6.74 3.33 -0.58
C VAL A 40 -8.21 3.64 -0.84
N ASP A 41 -8.72 3.38 -2.05
CA ASP A 41 -10.11 3.65 -2.40
C ASP A 41 -11.09 2.74 -1.63
N LYS A 42 -10.72 1.45 -1.45
CA LYS A 42 -11.46 0.52 -0.59
C LYS A 42 -11.54 1.01 0.86
N LYS A 43 -10.45 1.55 1.42
CA LYS A 43 -10.45 2.14 2.77
C LYS A 43 -11.27 3.43 2.88
N LYS A 44 -11.49 4.18 1.79
CA LYS A 44 -12.37 5.35 1.80
C LYS A 44 -13.85 4.98 1.80
N LYS A 45 -14.22 3.82 1.24
CA LYS A 45 -15.60 3.34 1.16
C LYS A 45 -16.03 2.45 2.35
N GLY A 46 -15.08 1.84 3.06
CA GLY A 46 -15.33 1.14 4.32
C GLY A 46 -14.82 1.95 5.51
N GLY A 47 -15.74 2.55 6.28
CA GLY A 47 -15.44 3.42 7.41
C GLY A 47 -14.33 2.88 8.32
N MET A 48 -13.34 3.75 8.59
CA MET A 48 -12.22 3.45 9.48
C MET A 48 -12.74 3.12 10.89
N LYS A 49 -12.69 1.84 11.28
CA LYS A 49 -12.64 1.47 12.70
C LYS A 49 -11.17 1.60 13.13
N HIS A 50 -10.91 2.64 13.91
CA HIS A 50 -9.65 2.88 14.59
C HIS A 50 -9.32 1.65 15.45
N PRO A 51 -8.16 0.98 15.33
CA PRO A 51 -7.70 0.14 16.42
C PRO A 51 -7.31 1.08 17.56
N ASP A 52 -8.04 0.94 18.65
CA ASP A 52 -7.74 1.50 19.96
C ASP A 52 -6.33 1.04 20.37
N LEU A 53 -5.46 1.98 20.72
CA LEU A 53 -4.18 1.71 21.38
C LEU A 53 -4.48 1.79 22.88
N ASP A 54 -4.66 0.61 23.51
CA ASP A 54 -4.53 0.43 24.97
C ASP A 54 -3.03 0.36 25.32
#